data_AF-A0A0R3VSG4-F1
#
_entry.id   AF-A0A0R3VSG4-F1
#
_cell.length_a   1.000
_cell.length_b   1.000
_cell.length_c   1.000
_cell.angle_alpha   90.00
_cell.angle_beta   90.00
_cell.angle_gamma   90.00
#
_symmetry.space_group_name_H-M   'P 1'
#
loop_
_entity.id
_entity.type
_entity.pdbx_description
1 polymer ?
#
loop_
_entity_poly.entity_id
_entity_poly.type
_entity_poly.pdbx_seq_one_letter_code
_entity_poly.pdbx_strand_id
1 'polypeptide(L)'
;MGLGDAPIRFRETYCSSTLRTNVCRFASAQKQYADPSGHLFCYSPVQSVRVYGFGVAATGALGIRRYVEPKQMSAHPPRFTVSMPTHLSCMSANSIAVKSISCGYGFTTFIGSHHKKKRAVYGCGINSDGQLGVQTSQVHGGISEAINIDVVPEPRVIQIPHDEDLLPLMSSCGRAHSIIVFQSTNTKCMVLFSVGNNAYGQCAREIIAGEIFTSANPQITRVLLPPDLKTIKQVECGQDHSLVLSNEGQVFSAGLSTDGQTGLGSTDSVGRLTKIDGDLDGLHVKQVSSRGDTVLALTECGRVFGWGNNEYSQIWPVVDEVQVLKPTEIPIHKCLTNLKLGKITQVAAAGSMCGLLDEYGHVLVWGFGCLGLGPRTFHCLKPTLIPPALFSPALPFSENRITDLVPGLHHFIARSSCGLLWSWGAPRGGLACLGLGRNSTKSTEDAMKNVQTYPMPLSLPAEALRVACAPPDVIRAACYTKLKTTYPGVLSAGLKGFLEVSEAYTIPIGPELQRPYDNNRQTVRTQHNRSISLFCSPYGCKTAFNRASKILHARKSRRQLGLVVSLR
;
A
#
# COMPACT_ATOMS: atom_id res chain seq x y z
N MET A 1 43.87 -7.61 23.32
CA MET A 1 43.63 -6.56 24.34
C MET A 1 42.66 -5.59 23.70
N GLY A 2 41.35 -5.61 23.92
CA GLY A 2 40.63 -5.68 25.19
C GLY A 2 40.05 -4.29 25.45
N LEU A 3 38.94 -3.93 24.79
CA LEU A 3 38.16 -2.73 25.11
C LEU A 3 36.74 -3.19 25.39
N GLY A 4 36.41 -3.15 26.68
CA GLY A 4 35.18 -3.68 27.26
C GLY A 4 33.97 -2.78 27.09
N ASP A 5 32.83 -3.42 27.27
CA ASP A 5 31.50 -2.85 27.36
C ASP A 5 31.38 -1.77 28.44
N ALA A 6 30.80 -0.63 28.07
CA ALA A 6 30.25 0.35 28.99
C ALA A 6 28.73 0.49 28.72
N PRO A 7 27.87 0.38 29.75
CA PRO A 7 26.42 0.43 29.56
C PRO A 7 25.94 1.87 29.30
N ILE A 8 25.20 2.06 28.21
CA ILE A 8 24.51 3.32 27.89
C ILE A 8 23.35 3.51 28.88
N ARG A 9 23.53 4.34 29.90
CA ARG A 9 22.46 4.84 30.77
C ARG A 9 21.65 5.90 30.01
N PHE A 10 20.36 5.65 29.78
CA PHE A 10 19.41 6.67 29.34
C PHE A 10 19.23 7.70 30.46
N ARG A 11 19.61 8.95 30.22
CA ARG A 11 19.16 10.10 31.02
C ARG A 11 17.72 10.40 30.62
N GLU A 12 16.81 10.30 31.58
CA GLU A 12 15.47 10.88 31.48
C GLU A 12 15.59 12.40 31.36
N THR A 13 15.29 12.93 30.18
CA THR A 13 15.05 14.36 29.99
C THR A 13 13.61 14.54 29.55
N TYR A 14 12.78 14.97 30.52
CA TYR A 14 11.56 15.75 30.39
C TYR A 14 10.80 15.62 29.06
N CYS A 15 9.97 14.57 28.95
CA CYS A 15 8.85 14.59 28.02
C CYS A 15 7.76 15.49 28.62
N SER A 16 7.67 16.73 28.16
CA SER A 16 6.77 17.74 28.70
C SER A 16 5.31 17.31 28.62
N SER A 17 4.54 17.75 29.61
CA SER A 17 3.09 17.62 29.85
C SER A 17 2.15 17.82 28.65
N THR A 18 2.66 18.20 27.49
CA THR A 18 1.97 18.49 26.23
C THR A 18 1.45 17.24 25.51
N LEU A 19 2.13 16.09 25.64
CA LEU A 19 1.69 14.81 25.03
C LEU A 19 0.48 14.21 25.77
N ARG A 20 0.44 14.32 27.11
CA ARG A 20 -0.72 13.91 27.94
C ARG A 20 -1.95 14.76 27.64
N THR A 21 -1.79 16.08 27.46
CA THR A 21 -2.93 16.98 27.20
C THR A 21 -3.55 16.78 25.82
N ASN A 22 -2.75 16.43 24.80
CA ASN A 22 -3.28 16.17 23.46
C ASN A 22 -4.02 14.83 23.36
N VAL A 23 -3.56 13.78 24.07
CA VAL A 23 -4.27 12.49 24.14
C VAL A 23 -5.58 12.62 24.94
N CYS A 24 -5.60 13.39 26.04
CA CYS A 24 -6.83 13.62 26.81
C CYS A 24 -7.84 14.53 26.08
N ARG A 25 -7.40 15.50 25.27
CA ARG A 25 -8.32 16.34 24.47
C ARG A 25 -9.09 15.54 23.41
N PHE A 26 -8.49 14.48 22.85
CA PHE A 26 -9.17 13.57 21.92
C PHE A 26 -10.33 12.81 22.57
N ALA A 27 -10.20 12.43 23.85
CA ALA A 27 -11.27 11.77 24.60
C ALA A 27 -12.46 12.72 24.91
N SER A 28 -12.20 14.01 25.13
CA SER A 28 -13.25 15.01 25.37
C SER A 28 -13.97 15.49 24.10
N ALA A 29 -13.33 15.43 22.92
CA ALA A 29 -13.91 15.91 21.66
C ALA A 29 -14.95 14.95 21.04
N GLN A 30 -15.01 13.69 21.48
CA GLN A 30 -16.01 12.73 21.00
C GLN A 30 -17.45 13.02 21.46
N LYS A 31 -17.66 13.92 22.43
CA LYS A 31 -19.02 14.26 22.92
C LYS A 31 -19.80 15.24 22.04
N GLN A 32 -19.21 15.84 21.01
CA GLN A 32 -19.85 16.94 20.26
C GLN A 32 -20.43 16.57 18.88
N TYR A 33 -20.49 15.30 18.51
CA TYR A 33 -21.15 14.85 17.25
C TYR A 33 -22.56 14.28 17.47
N ALA A 34 -23.36 14.90 18.34
CA ALA A 34 -24.80 14.70 18.37
C ALA A 34 -25.48 15.81 17.54
N ASP A 35 -26.17 15.42 16.48
CA ASP A 35 -27.05 16.30 15.70
C ASP A 35 -28.14 16.89 16.62
N PRO A 36 -28.38 18.22 16.63
CA PRO A 36 -29.40 18.85 17.49
C PRO A 36 -30.84 18.50 17.13
N SER A 37 -31.09 17.79 16.02
CA SER A 37 -32.44 17.60 15.47
C SER A 37 -33.26 16.43 16.05
N GLY A 38 -32.75 15.67 17.03
CA GLY A 38 -33.57 14.73 17.79
C GLY A 38 -34.23 13.59 16.98
N HIS A 39 -33.85 13.41 15.70
CA HIS A 39 -34.32 12.27 14.92
C HIS A 39 -33.59 11.00 15.38
N LEU A 40 -34.29 10.18 16.16
CA LEU A 40 -33.91 8.78 16.35
C LEU A 40 -33.79 8.13 14.96
N PHE A 41 -32.56 7.84 14.55
CA PHE A 41 -32.35 6.90 13.44
C PHE A 41 -33.01 5.58 13.85
N CYS A 42 -34.11 5.21 13.19
CA CYS A 42 -34.68 3.88 13.31
C CYS A 42 -33.64 2.87 12.82
N TYR A 43 -32.97 2.26 13.77
CA TYR A 43 -31.88 1.32 13.58
C TYR A 43 -32.42 -0.04 13.09
N SER A 44 -32.02 -0.46 11.90
CA SER A 44 -32.45 -1.73 11.28
C SER A 44 -31.79 -2.95 11.96
N PRO A 45 -32.53 -3.98 12.40
CA PRO A 45 -31.99 -5.13 13.13
C PRO A 45 -31.07 -6.07 12.31
N VAL A 46 -30.78 -5.74 11.05
CA VAL A 46 -30.00 -6.58 10.13
C VAL A 46 -28.53 -6.17 10.11
N GLN A 47 -27.62 -7.13 10.30
CA GLN A 47 -26.17 -6.91 10.09
C GLN A 47 -25.94 -6.46 8.64
N SER A 48 -25.65 -5.18 8.45
CA SER A 48 -25.39 -4.60 7.13
C SER A 48 -23.91 -4.52 6.85
N VAL A 49 -23.48 -5.11 5.73
CA VAL A 49 -22.13 -4.89 5.20
C VAL A 49 -22.09 -3.53 4.54
N ARG A 50 -21.14 -2.70 4.94
CA ARG A 50 -20.96 -1.34 4.38
C ARG A 50 -19.58 -1.18 3.76
N VAL A 51 -19.49 -0.30 2.78
CA VAL A 51 -18.24 0.06 2.12
C VAL A 51 -17.94 1.52 2.42
N TYR A 52 -16.76 1.79 2.96
CA TYR A 52 -16.25 3.14 3.20
C TYR A 52 -15.11 3.42 2.25
N GLY A 53 -14.98 4.67 1.80
CA GLY A 53 -13.92 5.13 0.91
C GLY A 53 -13.32 6.46 1.38
N PHE A 54 -12.01 6.63 1.24
CA PHE A 54 -11.30 7.89 1.45
C PHE A 54 -10.06 7.99 0.55
N GLY A 55 -9.55 9.21 0.35
CA GLY A 55 -8.45 9.50 -0.58
C GLY A 55 -8.82 10.53 -1.66
N VAL A 56 -8.25 10.39 -2.85
CA VAL A 56 -8.50 11.27 -3.99
C VAL A 56 -9.79 10.83 -4.70
N ALA A 57 -10.75 11.74 -4.81
CA ALA A 57 -12.03 11.49 -5.45
C ALA A 57 -12.03 11.85 -6.94
N ALA A 58 -11.15 12.75 -7.37
CA ALA A 58 -11.14 13.33 -8.72
C ALA A 58 -11.00 12.30 -9.85
N THR A 59 -10.44 11.13 -9.57
CA THR A 59 -10.30 10.06 -10.57
C THR A 59 -11.54 9.24 -10.79
N GLY A 60 -12.57 9.41 -9.94
CA GLY A 60 -13.70 8.49 -9.86
C GLY A 60 -13.42 7.17 -9.17
N ALA A 61 -12.20 6.93 -8.65
CA ALA A 61 -11.86 5.67 -7.98
C ALA A 61 -12.88 5.35 -6.88
N LEU A 62 -13.21 6.33 -6.03
CA LEU A 62 -14.19 6.20 -4.95
C LEU A 62 -15.63 5.91 -5.40
N GLY A 63 -15.95 6.01 -6.70
CA GLY A 63 -17.28 5.74 -7.23
C GLY A 63 -18.34 6.74 -6.76
N ILE A 64 -17.92 7.96 -6.38
CA ILE A 64 -18.80 9.04 -5.92
C ILE A 64 -19.02 10.02 -7.08
N ARG A 65 -20.05 9.76 -7.90
CA ARG A 65 -20.35 10.49 -9.14
C ARG A 65 -20.30 12.01 -9.00
N ARG A 66 -20.91 12.56 -7.94
CA ARG A 66 -20.95 14.01 -7.66
C ARG A 66 -19.59 14.70 -7.45
N TYR A 67 -18.52 13.94 -7.21
CA TYR A 67 -17.17 14.50 -7.06
C TYR A 67 -16.37 14.48 -8.37
N VAL A 68 -16.90 13.83 -9.41
CA VAL A 68 -16.31 13.78 -10.75
C VAL A 68 -17.14 14.65 -11.71
N GLU A 69 -18.46 14.49 -11.67
CA GLU A 69 -19.42 15.26 -12.48
C GLU A 69 -20.05 16.37 -11.62
N PRO A 70 -19.62 17.63 -11.74
CA PRO A 70 -20.36 18.73 -11.14
C PRO A 70 -21.72 18.85 -11.81
N LYS A 71 -22.80 18.94 -11.03
CA LYS A 71 -24.12 19.30 -11.57
C LYS A 71 -24.01 20.71 -12.16
N GLN A 72 -24.53 20.92 -13.37
CA GLN A 72 -24.77 22.26 -13.89
C GLN A 72 -25.52 23.04 -12.80
N MET A 73 -24.91 24.10 -12.29
CA MET A 73 -25.41 24.98 -11.21
C MET A 73 -25.17 24.59 -9.73
N SER A 74 -24.12 23.83 -9.34
CA SER A 74 -23.69 23.86 -7.93
C SER A 74 -22.67 24.97 -7.66
N ALA A 75 -22.95 25.87 -6.71
CA ALA A 75 -22.07 27.00 -6.32
C ALA A 75 -20.71 26.58 -5.71
N HIS A 76 -20.41 25.29 -5.63
CA HIS A 76 -19.20 24.77 -5.00
C HIS A 76 -18.46 23.84 -5.98
N PRO A 77 -17.13 24.00 -6.13
CA PRO A 77 -16.34 23.15 -7.01
C PRO A 77 -16.34 21.68 -6.53
N PRO A 78 -16.15 20.71 -7.44
CA PRO A 78 -16.07 19.30 -7.09
C PRO A 78 -14.95 19.06 -6.06
N ARG A 79 -15.22 18.21 -5.07
CA ARG A 79 -14.24 17.88 -4.02
C ARG A 79 -13.15 16.98 -4.59
N PHE A 80 -11.92 17.46 -4.58
CA PHE A 80 -10.75 16.71 -5.06
C PHE A 80 -10.40 15.52 -4.16
N THR A 81 -10.59 15.64 -2.85
CA THR A 81 -10.31 14.59 -1.87
C THR A 81 -11.47 14.33 -0.92
N VAL A 82 -11.61 13.08 -0.50
CA VAL A 82 -12.38 12.64 0.66
C VAL A 82 -11.41 12.39 1.80
N SER A 83 -11.38 13.32 2.75
CA SER A 83 -10.35 13.37 3.80
C SER A 83 -10.58 12.42 4.97
N MET A 84 -11.80 11.91 5.11
CA MET A 84 -12.21 10.99 6.17
C MET A 84 -12.99 9.83 5.56
N PRO A 85 -12.94 8.63 6.15
CA PRO A 85 -13.72 7.50 5.68
C PRO A 85 -15.19 7.85 5.50
N THR A 86 -15.67 7.75 4.27
CA THR A 86 -17.03 8.13 3.87
C THR A 86 -17.77 6.92 3.35
N HIS A 87 -19.00 6.70 3.83
CA HIS A 87 -19.83 5.62 3.35
C HIS A 87 -20.17 5.78 1.86
N LEU A 88 -19.89 4.76 1.06
CA LEU A 88 -20.14 4.74 -0.38
C LEU A 88 -21.56 4.23 -0.63
N SER A 89 -22.52 5.12 -0.44
CA SER A 89 -23.95 4.81 -0.57
C SER A 89 -24.36 4.30 -1.96
N CYS A 90 -23.58 4.58 -3.01
CA CYS A 90 -23.82 4.06 -4.36
C CYS A 90 -23.87 2.53 -4.40
N MET A 91 -23.07 1.84 -3.57
CA MET A 91 -23.10 0.37 -3.47
C MET A 91 -24.44 -0.13 -2.92
N SER A 92 -24.91 0.48 -1.84
CA SER A 92 -26.20 0.12 -1.23
C SER A 92 -27.37 0.52 -2.12
N ALA A 93 -27.33 1.70 -2.72
CA ALA A 93 -28.37 2.21 -3.63
C ALA A 93 -28.54 1.29 -4.84
N ASN A 94 -27.42 0.79 -5.38
CA ASN A 94 -27.42 -0.15 -6.49
C ASN A 94 -27.61 -1.60 -6.05
N SER A 95 -27.93 -1.87 -4.77
CA SER A 95 -28.11 -3.23 -4.23
C SER A 95 -26.93 -4.18 -4.51
N ILE A 96 -25.70 -3.65 -4.48
CA ILE A 96 -24.47 -4.40 -4.71
C ILE A 96 -23.93 -4.86 -3.35
N ALA A 97 -24.07 -6.16 -3.06
CA ALA A 97 -23.44 -6.77 -1.90
C ALA A 97 -21.97 -7.10 -2.20
N VAL A 98 -21.07 -6.18 -1.81
CA VAL A 98 -19.63 -6.28 -2.07
C VAL A 98 -18.97 -7.40 -1.26
N LYS A 99 -18.22 -8.27 -1.95
CA LYS A 99 -17.48 -9.40 -1.37
C LYS A 99 -15.99 -9.12 -1.28
N SER A 100 -15.40 -8.59 -2.36
CA SER A 100 -13.98 -8.25 -2.46
C SER A 100 -13.80 -6.88 -3.13
N ILE A 101 -12.69 -6.22 -2.84
CA ILE A 101 -12.30 -4.91 -3.38
C ILE A 101 -10.83 -4.96 -3.74
N SER A 102 -10.47 -4.49 -4.93
CA SER A 102 -9.09 -4.39 -5.38
C SER A 102 -8.83 -2.99 -5.93
N CYS A 103 -7.76 -2.38 -5.48
CA CYS A 103 -7.44 -0.99 -5.74
C CYS A 103 -6.23 -0.89 -6.68
N GLY A 104 -6.42 -0.29 -7.85
CA GLY A 104 -5.37 0.06 -8.79
C GLY A 104 -4.99 1.54 -8.68
N TYR A 105 -4.21 2.04 -9.64
CA TYR A 105 -3.72 3.42 -9.60
C TYR A 105 -4.81 4.37 -10.14
N GLY A 106 -5.73 4.77 -9.26
CA GLY A 106 -6.82 5.70 -9.59
C GLY A 106 -8.10 5.04 -10.11
N PHE A 107 -8.20 3.72 -9.98
CA PHE A 107 -9.39 2.95 -10.25
C PHE A 107 -9.54 1.82 -9.24
N THR A 108 -10.74 1.29 -9.13
CA THR A 108 -11.09 0.24 -8.18
C THR A 108 -11.98 -0.78 -8.85
N THR A 109 -11.72 -2.06 -8.60
CA THR A 109 -12.61 -3.16 -8.97
C THR A 109 -13.27 -3.75 -7.72
N PHE A 110 -14.50 -4.23 -7.89
CA PHE A 110 -15.30 -4.83 -6.83
C PHE A 110 -15.85 -6.15 -7.34
N ILE A 111 -15.76 -7.19 -6.53
CA ILE A 111 -16.51 -8.42 -6.76
C ILE A 111 -17.71 -8.37 -5.83
N GLY A 112 -18.91 -8.42 -6.39
CA GLY A 112 -20.15 -8.30 -5.62
C GLY A 112 -21.29 -9.11 -6.21
N SER A 113 -22.38 -9.21 -5.47
CA SER A 113 -23.63 -9.84 -5.92
C SER A 113 -24.75 -8.82 -6.00
N HIS A 114 -25.57 -8.92 -7.03
CA HIS A 114 -26.77 -8.11 -7.26
C HIS A 114 -27.99 -9.02 -7.39
N HIS A 115 -29.19 -8.51 -7.10
CA HIS A 115 -30.43 -9.31 -7.16
C HIS A 115 -30.69 -9.91 -8.55
N LYS A 116 -30.33 -9.21 -9.63
CA LYS A 116 -30.42 -9.71 -11.02
C LYS A 116 -29.21 -10.52 -11.50
N LYS A 117 -28.02 -10.32 -10.90
CA LYS A 117 -26.77 -10.97 -11.32
C LYS A 117 -26.05 -11.50 -10.08
N LYS A 118 -26.16 -12.82 -9.86
CA LYS A 118 -25.78 -13.49 -8.60
C LYS A 118 -24.32 -13.21 -8.19
N ARG A 119 -23.40 -13.02 -9.14
CA ARG A 119 -22.08 -12.42 -8.91
C ARG A 119 -21.61 -11.70 -10.18
N ALA A 120 -20.97 -10.55 -10.01
CA ALA A 120 -20.36 -9.80 -11.11
C ALA A 120 -19.13 -9.05 -10.62
N VAL A 121 -18.32 -8.60 -11.58
CA VAL A 121 -17.22 -7.68 -11.34
C VAL A 121 -17.67 -6.29 -11.73
N TYR A 122 -17.44 -5.34 -10.85
CA TYR A 122 -17.74 -3.93 -11.05
C TYR A 122 -16.43 -3.14 -11.04
N GLY A 123 -16.40 -2.00 -11.71
CA GLY A 123 -15.27 -1.10 -11.79
C GLY A 123 -15.69 0.36 -11.74
N CYS A 124 -14.88 1.20 -11.12
CA CYS A 124 -14.96 2.65 -11.26
C CYS A 124 -13.58 3.31 -11.17
N GLY A 125 -13.47 4.54 -11.66
CA GLY A 125 -12.24 5.31 -11.74
C GLY A 125 -11.70 5.45 -13.16
N ILE A 126 -10.39 5.65 -13.28
CA ILE A 126 -9.73 5.86 -14.58
C ILE A 126 -9.87 4.62 -15.46
N ASN A 127 -10.14 4.86 -16.74
CA ASN A 127 -10.26 3.85 -17.77
C ASN A 127 -9.52 4.20 -19.08
N SER A 128 -8.56 5.13 -19.03
CA SER A 128 -7.85 5.61 -20.23
C SER A 128 -7.09 4.51 -20.98
N ASP A 129 -6.64 3.46 -20.30
CA ASP A 129 -6.00 2.29 -20.89
C ASP A 129 -6.98 1.11 -21.04
N GLY A 130 -8.28 1.33 -20.83
CA GLY A 130 -9.29 0.27 -20.86
C GLY A 130 -9.23 -0.72 -19.69
N GLN A 131 -8.57 -0.37 -18.58
CA GLN A 131 -8.36 -1.24 -17.39
C GLN A 131 -9.64 -1.66 -16.64
N LEU A 132 -10.78 -1.06 -16.98
CA LEU A 132 -12.14 -1.39 -16.50
C LEU A 132 -13.04 -1.95 -17.63
N GLY A 133 -12.47 -2.29 -18.78
CA GLY A 133 -13.20 -2.81 -19.95
C GLY A 133 -14.03 -1.74 -20.66
N VAL A 134 -14.98 -2.19 -21.49
CA VAL A 134 -15.89 -1.29 -22.24
C VAL A 134 -16.87 -0.66 -21.27
N GLN A 135 -16.96 0.67 -21.29
CA GLN A 135 -17.84 1.43 -20.39
C GLN A 135 -18.61 2.50 -21.15
N THR A 136 -19.93 2.59 -20.92
CA THR A 136 -20.85 3.45 -21.67
C THR A 136 -21.05 4.86 -21.09
N SER A 137 -20.69 5.08 -19.84
CA SER A 137 -20.78 6.41 -19.18
C SER A 137 -19.39 6.87 -18.84
N GLN A 138 -18.77 7.51 -19.81
CA GLN A 138 -17.43 8.06 -19.69
C GLN A 138 -17.54 9.57 -19.50
N VAL A 139 -16.96 10.06 -18.41
CA VAL A 139 -16.70 11.48 -18.28
C VAL A 139 -15.35 11.72 -18.91
N HIS A 140 -15.33 12.46 -20.01
CA HIS A 140 -14.11 12.96 -20.59
C HIS A 140 -13.74 14.21 -19.82
N GLY A 141 -12.75 14.11 -18.94
CA GLY A 141 -12.31 15.20 -18.08
C GLY A 141 -10.85 15.56 -18.35
N GLY A 142 -10.55 16.86 -18.40
CA GLY A 142 -9.18 17.37 -18.38
C GLY A 142 -8.69 17.49 -16.94
N ILE A 143 -7.68 16.71 -16.53
CA ILE A 143 -6.98 16.96 -15.26
C ILE A 143 -5.85 17.96 -15.56
N SER A 144 -6.18 19.25 -15.57
CA SER A 144 -5.44 20.36 -16.19
C SER A 144 -5.56 20.42 -17.72
N GLU A 145 -5.30 21.60 -18.31
CA GLU A 145 -5.52 21.97 -19.72
C GLU A 145 -4.91 21.04 -20.79
N ALA A 146 -4.14 20.00 -20.42
CA ALA A 146 -3.41 19.15 -21.34
C ALA A 146 -3.65 17.63 -21.20
N ILE A 147 -4.38 17.12 -20.19
CA ILE A 147 -4.52 15.66 -19.98
C ILE A 147 -5.99 15.26 -19.98
N ASN A 148 -6.45 14.72 -21.12
CA ASN A 148 -7.75 14.08 -21.25
C ASN A 148 -7.71 12.70 -20.58
N ILE A 149 -8.60 12.46 -19.62
CA ILE A 149 -8.72 11.19 -18.91
C ILE A 149 -10.16 10.71 -18.98
N ASP A 150 -10.33 9.47 -19.43
CA ASP A 150 -11.59 8.75 -19.35
C ASP A 150 -11.83 8.24 -17.93
N VAL A 151 -12.94 8.67 -17.34
CA VAL A 151 -13.33 8.29 -15.98
C VAL A 151 -14.69 7.64 -15.96
N VAL A 152 -14.79 6.54 -15.21
CA VAL A 152 -16.02 5.84 -14.83
C VAL A 152 -16.41 6.33 -13.43
N PRO A 153 -17.40 7.22 -13.29
CA PRO A 153 -17.61 8.00 -12.06
C PRO A 153 -18.30 7.21 -10.92
N GLU A 154 -18.85 6.04 -11.23
CA GLU A 154 -19.59 5.18 -10.29
C GLU A 154 -19.36 3.70 -10.64
N PRO A 155 -19.51 2.76 -9.70
CA PRO A 155 -19.28 1.34 -9.96
C PRO A 155 -20.20 0.78 -11.06
N ARG A 156 -19.61 0.26 -12.13
CA ARG A 156 -20.32 -0.36 -13.26
C ARG A 156 -19.81 -1.75 -13.56
N VAL A 157 -20.67 -2.61 -14.11
CA VAL A 157 -20.27 -3.97 -14.46
C VAL A 157 -19.16 -3.93 -15.52
N ILE A 158 -18.09 -4.68 -15.28
CA ILE A 158 -17.06 -4.96 -16.27
C ILE A 158 -17.57 -6.13 -17.11
N GLN A 159 -17.80 -5.91 -18.39
CA GLN A 159 -18.32 -6.94 -19.29
C GLN A 159 -17.22 -7.93 -19.63
N ILE A 160 -17.36 -9.17 -19.18
CA ILE A 160 -16.41 -10.25 -19.47
C ILE A 160 -17.01 -11.11 -20.59
N PRO A 161 -16.24 -11.43 -21.64
CA PRO A 161 -16.72 -12.31 -22.70
C PRO A 161 -17.15 -13.67 -22.16
N HIS A 162 -18.34 -14.14 -22.57
CA HIS A 162 -18.90 -15.45 -22.21
C HIS A 162 -18.98 -15.70 -20.69
N ASP A 163 -19.48 -14.73 -19.92
CA ASP A 163 -19.47 -14.75 -18.47
C ASP A 163 -20.62 -15.50 -17.78
N GLU A 164 -21.62 -15.98 -18.53
CA GLU A 164 -22.81 -16.65 -17.98
C GLU A 164 -22.46 -17.84 -17.07
N ASP A 165 -21.39 -18.57 -17.41
CA ASP A 165 -20.90 -19.74 -16.68
C ASP A 165 -19.67 -19.43 -15.79
N LEU A 166 -19.39 -18.15 -15.52
CA LEU A 166 -18.19 -17.73 -14.79
C LEU A 166 -18.52 -17.09 -13.45
N LEU A 167 -17.99 -17.67 -12.38
CA LEU A 167 -18.11 -17.13 -11.03
C LEU A 167 -16.84 -16.35 -10.65
N PRO A 168 -16.89 -15.01 -10.48
CA PRO A 168 -15.72 -14.27 -10.05
C PRO A 168 -15.31 -14.67 -8.63
N LEU A 169 -14.01 -14.91 -8.45
CA LEU A 169 -13.39 -15.32 -7.20
C LEU A 169 -12.52 -14.22 -6.58
N MET A 170 -11.61 -13.65 -7.38
CA MET A 170 -10.64 -12.66 -6.92
C MET A 170 -10.21 -11.75 -8.07
N SER A 171 -9.65 -10.60 -7.71
CA SER A 171 -9.12 -9.62 -8.64
C SER A 171 -7.90 -8.93 -8.03
N SER A 172 -7.00 -8.43 -8.87
CA SER A 172 -5.94 -7.51 -8.48
C SER A 172 -5.75 -6.44 -9.56
N CYS A 173 -5.22 -5.30 -9.17
CA CYS A 173 -5.16 -4.12 -10.02
C CYS A 173 -3.79 -3.44 -9.87
N GLY A 174 -3.10 -3.25 -10.99
CA GLY A 174 -1.82 -2.55 -11.04
C GLY A 174 -1.99 -1.08 -11.45
N ARG A 175 -1.00 -0.54 -12.17
CA ARG A 175 -1.03 0.85 -12.64
C ARG A 175 -2.11 1.13 -13.67
N ALA A 176 -2.22 0.26 -14.67
CA ALA A 176 -3.13 0.43 -15.80
C ALA A 176 -3.67 -0.92 -16.31
N HIS A 177 -3.66 -1.95 -15.47
CA HIS A 177 -4.17 -3.28 -15.80
C HIS A 177 -4.88 -3.91 -14.60
N SER A 178 -5.78 -4.84 -14.90
CA SER A 178 -6.52 -5.65 -13.92
C SER A 178 -6.39 -7.13 -14.28
N ILE A 179 -6.17 -7.96 -13.27
CA ILE A 179 -6.31 -9.42 -13.36
C ILE A 179 -7.56 -9.83 -12.59
N ILE A 180 -8.36 -10.69 -13.19
CA ILE A 180 -9.60 -11.19 -12.60
C ILE A 180 -9.66 -12.71 -12.80
N VAL A 181 -9.84 -13.44 -11.71
CA VAL A 181 -9.96 -14.90 -11.73
C VAL A 181 -11.40 -15.31 -11.50
N PHE A 182 -11.86 -16.20 -12.36
CA PHE A 182 -13.16 -16.83 -12.33
C PHE A 182 -13.03 -18.33 -12.11
N GLN A 183 -14.09 -18.95 -11.63
CA GLN A 183 -14.30 -20.39 -11.69
C GLN A 183 -15.45 -20.68 -12.64
N SER A 184 -15.23 -21.59 -13.59
CA SER A 184 -16.30 -22.11 -14.42
C SER A 184 -17.31 -22.87 -13.56
N THR A 185 -18.59 -22.53 -13.66
CA THR A 185 -19.67 -23.23 -12.94
C THR A 185 -19.80 -24.68 -13.38
N ASN A 186 -19.58 -24.94 -14.67
CA ASN A 186 -19.71 -26.25 -15.33
C ASN A 186 -18.51 -27.16 -15.05
N THR A 187 -17.30 -26.69 -15.33
CA THR A 187 -16.09 -27.54 -15.23
C THR A 187 -15.36 -27.44 -13.90
N LYS A 188 -15.69 -26.43 -13.07
CA LYS A 188 -14.94 -26.03 -11.86
C LYS A 188 -13.50 -25.59 -12.11
N CYS A 189 -13.03 -25.57 -13.36
CA CYS A 189 -11.72 -25.06 -13.74
C CYS A 189 -11.63 -23.56 -13.52
N MET A 190 -10.42 -23.09 -13.20
CA MET A 190 -10.15 -21.66 -13.08
C MET A 190 -9.92 -21.04 -14.45
N VAL A 191 -10.40 -19.81 -14.62
CA VAL A 191 -10.23 -19.01 -15.82
C VAL A 191 -9.73 -17.64 -15.40
N LEU A 192 -8.62 -17.19 -15.99
CA LEU A 192 -8.04 -15.89 -15.71
C LEU A 192 -8.28 -14.96 -16.89
N PHE A 193 -8.81 -13.78 -16.62
CA PHE A 193 -8.90 -12.68 -17.57
C PHE A 193 -7.97 -11.55 -17.14
N SER A 194 -7.32 -10.95 -18.13
CA SER A 194 -6.56 -9.71 -17.98
C SER A 194 -7.23 -8.60 -18.79
N VAL A 195 -7.17 -7.38 -18.25
CA VAL A 195 -7.85 -6.21 -18.82
C VAL A 195 -6.94 -4.98 -18.71
N GLY A 196 -6.80 -4.23 -19.80
CA GLY A 196 -6.09 -2.94 -19.81
C GLY A 196 -4.76 -2.96 -20.54
N ASN A 197 -3.83 -2.12 -20.10
CA ASN A 197 -2.52 -1.92 -20.72
C ASN A 197 -1.68 -3.20 -20.72
N ASN A 198 -1.10 -3.55 -21.87
CA ASN A 198 -0.18 -4.68 -22.04
C ASN A 198 1.17 -4.28 -22.66
N ALA A 199 1.59 -3.02 -22.55
CA ALA A 199 2.81 -2.53 -23.19
C ALA A 199 4.08 -3.29 -22.76
N TYR A 200 4.04 -3.93 -21.59
CA TYR A 200 5.16 -4.70 -21.04
C TYR A 200 4.82 -6.19 -20.84
N GLY A 201 3.66 -6.66 -21.32
CA GLY A 201 3.24 -8.05 -21.12
C GLY A 201 2.54 -8.33 -19.79
N GLN A 202 2.18 -7.28 -19.03
CA GLN A 202 1.59 -7.39 -17.69
C GLN A 202 0.16 -7.97 -17.68
N CYS A 203 -0.49 -8.03 -18.83
CA CYS A 203 -1.73 -8.77 -19.03
C CYS A 203 -1.49 -10.25 -19.38
N ALA A 204 -0.26 -10.75 -19.25
CA ALA A 204 0.14 -12.14 -19.50
C ALA A 204 -0.28 -12.67 -20.88
N ARG A 205 -0.19 -11.80 -21.88
CA ARG A 205 -0.35 -12.12 -23.30
C ARG A 205 0.77 -11.47 -24.11
N GLU A 206 0.91 -11.93 -25.36
CA GLU A 206 1.90 -11.43 -26.30
C GLU A 206 1.89 -9.89 -26.39
N ILE A 207 3.11 -9.33 -26.41
CA ILE A 207 3.34 -7.89 -26.49
C ILE A 207 3.26 -7.50 -27.97
N ILE A 208 2.24 -6.71 -28.32
CA ILE A 208 2.04 -6.22 -29.68
C ILE A 208 2.62 -4.81 -29.75
N ALA A 209 3.63 -4.61 -30.60
CA ALA A 209 4.27 -3.30 -30.77
C ALA A 209 3.26 -2.27 -31.32
N GLY A 210 3.17 -1.12 -30.66
CA GLY A 210 2.25 -0.04 -31.08
C GLY A 210 0.78 -0.30 -30.78
N GLU A 211 0.45 -1.30 -29.94
CA GLU A 211 -0.92 -1.54 -29.50
C GLU A 211 -1.50 -0.33 -28.77
N ILE A 212 -2.70 0.07 -29.18
CA ILE A 212 -3.39 1.24 -28.64
C ILE A 212 -4.41 0.77 -27.60
N PHE A 213 -4.18 1.17 -26.34
CA PHE A 213 -5.07 0.89 -25.22
C PHE A 213 -5.97 2.11 -25.00
N THR A 214 -7.28 1.94 -25.20
CA THR A 214 -8.27 2.99 -24.92
C THR A 214 -9.52 2.41 -24.28
N SER A 215 -10.31 3.27 -23.65
CA SER A 215 -11.63 2.92 -23.14
C SER A 215 -12.60 2.45 -24.24
N ALA A 216 -12.42 2.91 -25.49
CA ALA A 216 -13.22 2.57 -26.66
C ALA A 216 -12.80 1.24 -27.30
N ASN A 217 -11.53 0.86 -27.19
CA ASN A 217 -11.01 -0.44 -27.63
C ASN A 217 -10.27 -1.18 -26.50
N PRO A 218 -10.97 -1.51 -25.40
CA PRO A 218 -10.34 -2.12 -24.25
C PRO A 218 -10.02 -3.58 -24.55
N GLN A 219 -8.79 -3.95 -24.25
CA GLN A 219 -8.30 -5.29 -24.48
C GLN A 219 -8.64 -6.17 -23.27
N ILE A 220 -9.64 -7.03 -23.44
CA ILE A 220 -10.01 -8.06 -22.46
C ILE A 220 -9.57 -9.40 -23.03
N THR A 221 -8.63 -10.06 -22.35
CA THR A 221 -8.04 -11.30 -22.85
C THR A 221 -8.18 -12.41 -21.84
N ARG A 222 -8.63 -13.58 -22.31
CA ARG A 222 -8.52 -14.82 -21.54
C ARG A 222 -7.07 -15.28 -21.58
N VAL A 223 -6.41 -15.28 -20.44
CA VAL A 223 -4.99 -15.65 -20.33
C VAL A 223 -4.85 -17.16 -20.46
N LEU A 224 -3.83 -17.57 -21.23
CA LEU A 224 -3.43 -18.97 -21.32
C LEU A 224 -2.67 -19.37 -20.05
N LEU A 225 -3.29 -20.22 -19.22
CA LEU A 225 -2.66 -20.73 -18.01
C LEU A 225 -1.62 -21.80 -18.39
N PRO A 226 -0.41 -21.78 -17.78
CA PRO A 226 0.54 -22.87 -17.91
C PRO A 226 -0.09 -24.21 -17.45
N PRO A 227 0.32 -25.36 -18.03
CA PRO A 227 -0.25 -26.67 -17.68
C PRO A 227 -0.17 -27.01 -16.18
N ASP A 228 0.88 -26.51 -15.52
CA ASP A 228 1.12 -26.74 -14.10
C ASP A 228 0.27 -25.82 -13.20
N LEU A 229 -0.29 -24.73 -13.75
CA LEU A 229 -1.15 -23.79 -13.03
C LEU A 229 -2.62 -24.22 -13.12
N LYS A 230 -2.97 -25.28 -12.37
CA LYS A 230 -4.34 -25.82 -12.34
C LYS A 230 -5.28 -25.04 -11.44
N THR A 231 -4.73 -24.53 -10.33
CA THR A 231 -5.50 -23.79 -9.33
C THR A 231 -4.74 -22.54 -8.90
N ILE A 232 -5.47 -21.50 -8.52
CA ILE A 232 -4.96 -20.16 -8.18
C ILE A 232 -5.43 -19.83 -6.78
N LYS A 233 -4.46 -19.58 -5.89
CA LYS A 233 -4.65 -19.15 -4.50
C LYS A 233 -4.72 -17.64 -4.37
N GLN A 234 -3.86 -16.94 -5.13
CA GLN A 234 -3.75 -15.48 -5.08
C GLN A 234 -3.32 -14.93 -6.44
N VAL A 235 -3.82 -13.73 -6.76
CA VAL A 235 -3.27 -12.87 -7.83
C VAL A 235 -2.85 -11.53 -7.22
N GLU A 236 -1.70 -11.01 -7.63
CA GLU A 236 -1.17 -9.73 -7.17
C GLU A 236 -0.59 -8.96 -8.36
N CYS A 237 -1.08 -7.74 -8.59
CA CYS A 237 -0.52 -6.84 -9.58
C CYS A 237 0.41 -5.84 -8.88
N GLY A 238 1.66 -5.76 -9.34
CA GLY A 238 2.55 -4.65 -9.00
C GLY A 238 2.25 -3.43 -9.86
N GLN A 239 3.27 -2.61 -10.13
CA GLN A 239 3.08 -1.44 -11.00
C GLN A 239 2.76 -1.86 -12.45
N ASP A 240 3.69 -2.55 -13.09
CA ASP A 240 3.61 -3.01 -14.49
C ASP A 240 4.00 -4.49 -14.65
N HIS A 241 3.74 -5.28 -13.61
CA HIS A 241 3.89 -6.73 -13.62
C HIS A 241 2.74 -7.38 -12.85
N SER A 242 2.56 -8.67 -13.10
CA SER A 242 1.53 -9.49 -12.49
C SER A 242 2.11 -10.78 -11.95
N LEU A 243 1.62 -11.19 -10.78
CA LEU A 243 1.99 -12.39 -10.07
C LEU A 243 0.76 -13.28 -9.86
N VAL A 244 0.92 -14.57 -10.07
CA VAL A 244 -0.11 -15.59 -9.82
C VAL A 244 0.49 -16.68 -8.94
N LEU A 245 -0.13 -16.92 -7.79
CA LEU A 245 0.27 -17.95 -6.85
C LEU A 245 -0.72 -19.12 -6.94
N SER A 246 -0.23 -20.33 -7.15
CA SER A 246 -1.03 -21.55 -7.17
C SER A 246 -1.35 -22.07 -5.77
N ASN A 247 -2.33 -22.99 -5.62
CA ASN A 247 -2.54 -23.64 -4.32
C ASN A 247 -1.44 -24.64 -3.97
N GLU A 248 -0.66 -25.07 -4.96
CA GLU A 248 0.52 -25.91 -4.80
C GLU A 248 1.75 -25.11 -4.33
N GLY A 249 1.60 -23.78 -4.18
CA GLY A 249 2.63 -22.89 -3.66
C GLY A 249 3.63 -22.42 -4.70
N GLN A 250 3.34 -22.60 -5.98
CA GLN A 250 4.18 -22.15 -7.10
C GLN A 250 3.81 -20.72 -7.49
N VAL A 251 4.81 -19.90 -7.79
CA VAL A 251 4.62 -18.51 -8.21
C VAL A 251 4.90 -18.40 -9.70
N PHE A 252 4.02 -17.69 -10.42
CA PHE A 252 4.18 -17.36 -11.82
C PHE A 252 4.16 -15.85 -11.99
N SER A 253 4.92 -15.32 -12.94
CA SER A 253 4.99 -13.89 -13.23
C SER A 253 4.89 -13.59 -14.72
N ALA A 254 4.46 -12.36 -15.02
CA ALA A 254 4.46 -11.76 -16.36
C ALA A 254 4.55 -10.23 -16.23
N GLY A 255 4.98 -9.55 -17.28
CA GLY A 255 5.08 -8.10 -17.35
C GLY A 255 6.50 -7.56 -17.42
N LEU A 256 6.64 -6.29 -17.04
CA LEU A 256 7.91 -5.58 -16.99
C LEU A 256 8.89 -6.29 -16.06
N SER A 257 10.14 -6.44 -16.50
CA SER A 257 11.20 -7.06 -15.70
C SER A 257 12.45 -6.20 -15.56
N THR A 258 12.42 -4.92 -15.93
CA THR A 258 13.63 -4.09 -15.98
C THR A 258 14.37 -4.01 -14.65
N ASP A 259 13.66 -4.11 -13.51
CA ASP A 259 14.23 -4.15 -12.17
C ASP A 259 14.34 -5.56 -11.59
N GLY A 260 14.01 -6.57 -12.38
CA GLY A 260 13.96 -7.97 -11.97
C GLY A 260 12.64 -8.36 -11.29
N GLN A 261 11.60 -7.53 -11.35
CA GLN A 261 10.35 -7.75 -10.59
C GLN A 261 9.55 -9.00 -11.03
N THR A 262 9.87 -9.58 -12.19
CA THR A 262 9.33 -10.91 -12.57
C THR A 262 10.02 -12.06 -11.82
N GLY A 263 11.23 -11.88 -11.30
CA GLY A 263 11.99 -12.90 -10.57
C GLY A 263 12.61 -13.99 -11.46
N LEU A 264 12.60 -13.82 -12.78
CA LEU A 264 13.00 -14.86 -13.75
C LEU A 264 14.50 -14.84 -14.09
N GLY A 265 15.31 -14.06 -13.37
CA GLY A 265 16.75 -13.93 -13.63
C GLY A 265 17.09 -13.14 -14.89
N SER A 266 16.12 -12.45 -15.49
CA SER A 266 16.30 -11.60 -16.66
C SER A 266 15.67 -10.22 -16.45
N THR A 267 16.15 -9.24 -17.20
CA THR A 267 15.56 -7.89 -17.27
C THR A 267 14.57 -7.72 -18.42
N ASP A 268 14.41 -8.75 -19.26
CA ASP A 268 13.47 -8.74 -20.38
C ASP A 268 12.02 -8.88 -19.91
N SER A 269 11.14 -8.07 -20.47
CA SER A 269 9.70 -8.16 -20.23
C SER A 269 9.12 -9.50 -20.72
N VAL A 270 8.17 -10.05 -19.98
CA VAL A 270 7.62 -11.38 -20.26
C VAL A 270 6.12 -11.32 -20.52
N GLY A 271 5.70 -11.64 -21.74
CA GLY A 271 4.30 -11.61 -22.17
C GLY A 271 3.48 -12.86 -21.86
N ARG A 272 3.96 -13.79 -21.03
CA ARG A 272 3.24 -15.02 -20.68
C ARG A 272 3.53 -15.39 -19.23
N LEU A 273 2.55 -15.98 -18.54
CA LEU A 273 2.78 -16.49 -17.19
C LEU A 273 3.91 -17.52 -17.22
N THR A 274 5.00 -17.20 -16.53
CA THR A 274 6.20 -18.03 -16.47
C THR A 274 6.48 -18.36 -15.01
N LYS A 275 6.77 -19.63 -14.71
CA LYS A 275 7.05 -20.08 -13.34
C LYS A 275 8.33 -19.43 -12.85
N ILE A 276 8.31 -18.93 -11.62
CA ILE A 276 9.51 -18.47 -10.92
C ILE A 276 10.15 -19.68 -10.26
N ASP A 277 11.40 -19.95 -10.63
CA ASP A 277 12.22 -21.05 -10.13
C ASP A 277 13.39 -20.52 -9.27
N GLY A 278 14.28 -21.40 -8.82
CA GLY A 278 15.47 -21.06 -8.04
C GLY A 278 15.25 -21.25 -6.54
N ASP A 279 15.50 -20.23 -5.72
CA ASP A 279 15.45 -20.35 -4.25
C ASP A 279 14.04 -20.63 -3.69
N LEU A 280 13.00 -20.54 -4.53
CA LEU A 280 11.63 -20.93 -4.21
C LEU A 280 11.33 -22.41 -4.52
N ASP A 281 12.22 -23.11 -5.25
CA ASP A 281 11.99 -24.50 -5.62
C ASP A 281 11.92 -25.41 -4.39
N GLY A 282 10.93 -26.31 -4.39
CA GLY A 282 10.64 -27.19 -3.25
C GLY A 282 9.99 -26.49 -2.04
N LEU A 283 9.74 -25.18 -2.11
CA LEU A 283 9.04 -24.44 -1.06
C LEU A 283 7.58 -24.19 -1.44
N HIS A 284 6.72 -24.25 -0.44
CA HIS A 284 5.31 -23.91 -0.61
C HIS A 284 5.08 -22.44 -0.25
N VAL A 285 4.98 -21.58 -1.26
CA VAL A 285 4.67 -20.16 -1.08
C VAL A 285 3.20 -20.02 -0.66
N LYS A 286 2.92 -19.25 0.38
CA LYS A 286 1.56 -19.00 0.87
C LYS A 286 1.01 -17.62 0.52
N GLN A 287 1.89 -16.65 0.30
CA GLN A 287 1.52 -15.28 -0.03
C GLN A 287 2.61 -14.63 -0.88
N VAL A 288 2.19 -13.81 -1.84
CA VAL A 288 3.04 -12.82 -2.52
C VAL A 288 2.50 -11.40 -2.26
N SER A 289 3.35 -10.38 -2.28
CA SER A 289 2.93 -8.98 -2.14
C SER A 289 3.78 -8.09 -3.02
N SER A 290 3.14 -7.18 -3.75
CA SER A 290 3.80 -6.20 -4.62
C SER A 290 2.84 -5.03 -4.88
N ARG A 291 3.34 -3.79 -4.77
CA ARG A 291 2.60 -2.58 -5.17
C ARG A 291 3.39 -1.69 -6.12
N GLY A 292 4.70 -1.60 -5.93
CA GLY A 292 5.63 -1.01 -6.87
C GLY A 292 6.34 -2.09 -7.70
N ASP A 293 7.67 -2.06 -7.68
CA ASP A 293 8.55 -2.96 -8.42
C ASP A 293 9.36 -3.91 -7.51
N THR A 294 9.16 -3.85 -6.20
CA THR A 294 9.67 -4.86 -5.26
C THR A 294 8.60 -5.92 -5.00
N VAL A 295 8.99 -7.19 -5.03
CA VAL A 295 8.13 -8.32 -4.66
C VAL A 295 8.64 -8.98 -3.39
N LEU A 296 7.72 -9.28 -2.47
CA LEU A 296 7.98 -10.15 -1.33
C LEU A 296 7.13 -11.43 -1.42
N ALA A 297 7.73 -12.56 -1.09
CA ALA A 297 7.03 -13.84 -0.94
C ALA A 297 7.23 -14.40 0.46
N LEU A 298 6.20 -15.08 0.95
CA LEU A 298 6.18 -15.72 2.25
C LEU A 298 5.77 -17.18 2.09
N THR A 299 6.54 -18.10 2.66
CA THR A 299 6.27 -19.54 2.60
C THR A 299 5.43 -20.03 3.78
N GLU A 300 4.83 -21.22 3.67
CA GLU A 300 4.08 -21.85 4.76
C GLU A 300 4.96 -22.14 5.99
N CYS A 301 6.27 -22.31 5.83
CA CYS A 301 7.22 -22.47 6.93
C CYS A 301 7.69 -21.14 7.55
N GLY A 302 7.20 -19.99 7.07
CA GLY A 302 7.51 -18.68 7.62
C GLY A 302 8.81 -18.06 7.11
N ARG A 303 9.41 -18.60 6.04
CA ARG A 303 10.56 -17.99 5.35
C ARG A 303 10.07 -16.87 4.43
N VAL A 304 10.86 -15.81 4.33
CA VAL A 304 10.54 -14.62 3.53
C VAL A 304 11.58 -14.48 2.43
N PHE A 305 11.13 -14.18 1.22
CA PHE A 305 11.97 -13.95 0.04
C PHE A 305 11.63 -12.59 -0.58
N GLY A 306 12.61 -11.96 -1.22
CA GLY A 306 12.43 -10.71 -1.97
C GLY A 306 13.16 -10.72 -3.30
N TRP A 307 12.62 -10.01 -4.28
CA TRP A 307 13.23 -9.74 -5.60
C TRP A 307 12.64 -8.47 -6.23
N GLY A 308 13.20 -8.03 -7.35
CA GLY A 308 12.83 -6.79 -8.02
C GLY A 308 13.66 -5.59 -7.59
N ASN A 309 13.04 -4.41 -7.60
CA ASN A 309 13.69 -3.15 -7.24
C ASN A 309 14.24 -3.20 -5.81
N ASN A 310 15.50 -2.82 -5.65
CA ASN A 310 16.25 -2.76 -4.39
C ASN A 310 16.99 -1.43 -4.21
N GLU A 311 16.63 -0.38 -4.95
CA GLU A 311 17.26 0.95 -4.87
C GLU A 311 17.20 1.57 -3.46
N TYR A 312 16.26 1.10 -2.65
CA TYR A 312 15.97 1.60 -1.31
C TYR A 312 16.24 0.56 -0.22
N SER A 313 17.02 -0.48 -0.53
CA SER A 313 17.36 -1.57 0.40
C SER A 313 16.14 -2.37 0.87
N GLN A 314 15.20 -2.61 -0.04
CA GLN A 314 14.01 -3.43 0.22
C GLN A 314 14.32 -4.92 0.42
N ILE A 315 15.46 -5.40 -0.07
CA ILE A 315 15.82 -6.83 -0.08
C ILE A 315 17.14 -7.03 0.66
N TRP A 316 17.05 -7.13 1.98
CA TRP A 316 18.17 -7.50 2.83
C TRP A 316 18.41 -9.03 2.78
N PRO A 317 19.66 -9.54 2.74
CA PRO A 317 20.93 -8.87 2.98
C PRO A 317 21.63 -8.33 1.73
N VAL A 318 20.93 -8.22 0.59
CA VAL A 318 21.54 -7.75 -0.65
C VAL A 318 21.88 -6.26 -0.51
N VAL A 319 23.18 -5.97 -0.55
CA VAL A 319 23.73 -4.61 -0.50
C VAL A 319 24.29 -4.27 -1.88
N ASP A 320 24.25 -2.99 -2.26
CA ASP A 320 24.83 -2.40 -3.48
C ASP A 320 24.19 -2.83 -4.83
N GLU A 321 23.39 -3.89 -4.86
CA GLU A 321 22.59 -4.25 -6.03
C GLU A 321 21.22 -3.57 -5.99
N VAL A 322 20.94 -2.75 -7.00
CA VAL A 322 19.66 -2.03 -7.14
C VAL A 322 18.57 -2.88 -7.79
N GLN A 323 18.94 -4.00 -8.41
CA GLN A 323 18.04 -4.91 -9.12
C GLN A 323 18.32 -6.35 -8.72
N VAL A 324 17.37 -6.98 -8.03
CA VAL A 324 17.50 -8.36 -7.57
C VAL A 324 16.68 -9.24 -8.51
N LEU A 325 17.35 -9.88 -9.47
CA LEU A 325 16.69 -10.55 -10.59
C LEU A 325 16.03 -11.90 -10.25
N LYS A 326 16.35 -12.48 -9.09
CA LYS A 326 15.84 -13.79 -8.64
C LYS A 326 15.40 -13.72 -7.18
N PRO A 327 14.41 -14.52 -6.75
CA PRO A 327 14.04 -14.61 -5.35
C PRO A 327 15.27 -14.84 -4.46
N THR A 328 15.44 -14.00 -3.45
CA THR A 328 16.53 -14.10 -2.49
C THR A 328 15.94 -14.15 -1.08
N GLU A 329 16.38 -15.09 -0.24
CA GLU A 329 15.88 -15.20 1.13
C GLU A 329 16.29 -13.97 1.97
N ILE A 330 15.31 -13.44 2.70
CA ILE A 330 15.50 -12.41 3.73
C ILE A 330 15.48 -13.12 5.09
N PRO A 331 16.63 -13.34 5.76
CA PRO A 331 16.68 -14.16 6.96
C PRO A 331 16.20 -13.41 8.21
N ILE A 332 14.88 -13.21 8.32
CA ILE A 332 14.21 -12.39 9.35
C ILE A 332 14.64 -12.74 10.78
N HIS A 333 14.83 -14.03 11.07
CA HIS A 333 15.25 -14.52 12.38
C HIS A 333 16.63 -14.00 12.82
N LYS A 334 17.50 -13.61 11.86
CA LYS A 334 18.82 -13.02 12.16
C LYS A 334 18.74 -11.53 12.46
N CYS A 335 17.65 -10.85 12.10
CA CYS A 335 17.50 -9.40 12.28
C CYS A 335 17.21 -9.00 13.73
N LEU A 336 16.59 -9.88 14.50
CA LEU A 336 16.03 -9.60 15.82
C LEU A 336 16.56 -10.59 16.86
N THR A 337 17.73 -10.32 17.41
CA THR A 337 18.35 -11.21 18.42
C THR A 337 17.66 -11.16 19.77
N ASN A 338 16.96 -10.05 20.07
CA ASN A 338 16.42 -9.75 21.41
C ASN A 338 14.88 -9.72 21.44
N LEU A 339 14.21 -10.17 20.38
CA LEU A 339 12.75 -10.24 20.31
C LEU A 339 12.34 -11.68 20.04
N LYS A 340 11.43 -12.22 20.86
CA LYS A 340 10.76 -13.48 20.56
C LYS A 340 9.73 -13.24 19.45
N LEU A 341 10.19 -13.34 18.21
CA LEU A 341 9.34 -13.25 17.03
C LEU A 341 8.59 -14.58 16.84
N GLY A 342 7.30 -14.50 16.54
CA GLY A 342 6.51 -15.66 16.16
C GLY A 342 6.70 -16.04 14.70
N LYS A 343 5.95 -17.04 14.24
CA LYS A 343 5.87 -17.39 12.82
C LYS A 343 5.36 -16.19 12.02
N ILE A 344 6.02 -15.89 10.90
CA ILE A 344 5.58 -14.83 9.99
C ILE A 344 4.24 -15.21 9.36
N THR A 345 3.24 -14.35 9.55
CA THR A 345 1.88 -14.55 9.05
C THR A 345 1.64 -13.80 7.76
N GLN A 346 2.23 -12.62 7.58
CA GLN A 346 2.02 -11.77 6.41
C GLN A 346 3.29 -11.00 5.99
N VAL A 347 3.44 -10.77 4.67
CA VAL A 347 4.36 -9.79 4.08
C VAL A 347 3.60 -8.70 3.32
N ALA A 348 4.17 -7.50 3.28
CA ALA A 348 3.58 -6.33 2.65
C ALA A 348 4.66 -5.51 1.92
N ALA A 349 4.66 -5.55 0.58
CA ALA A 349 5.54 -4.75 -0.25
C ALA A 349 4.80 -3.50 -0.76
N ALA A 350 5.27 -2.33 -0.35
CA ALA A 350 4.82 -1.04 -0.88
C ALA A 350 5.66 -0.67 -2.12
N GLY A 351 5.81 0.63 -2.42
CA GLY A 351 6.72 1.10 -3.47
C GLY A 351 8.18 0.95 -3.06
N SER A 352 8.59 1.74 -2.07
CA SER A 352 9.96 1.74 -1.52
C SER A 352 10.04 1.23 -0.08
N MET A 353 8.91 0.84 0.51
CA MET A 353 8.82 0.35 1.89
C MET A 353 8.37 -1.10 1.91
N CYS A 354 8.83 -1.83 2.92
CA CYS A 354 8.44 -3.20 3.16
C CYS A 354 7.96 -3.36 4.59
N GLY A 355 7.07 -4.32 4.80
CA GLY A 355 6.56 -4.67 6.10
C GLY A 355 6.28 -6.15 6.24
N LEU A 356 6.26 -6.62 7.48
CA LEU A 356 5.88 -7.99 7.83
C LEU A 356 5.11 -8.01 9.16
N LEU A 357 4.33 -9.07 9.33
CA LEU A 357 3.52 -9.34 10.51
C LEU A 357 3.82 -10.76 11.00
N ASP A 358 3.95 -10.94 12.31
CA ASP A 358 4.04 -12.27 12.93
C ASP A 358 2.70 -12.72 13.55
N GLU A 359 2.64 -13.95 14.06
CA GLU A 359 1.42 -14.51 14.67
C GLU A 359 1.00 -13.83 15.97
N TYR A 360 1.94 -13.17 16.64
CA TYR A 360 1.71 -12.45 17.89
C TYR A 360 1.20 -11.03 17.66
N GLY A 361 1.31 -10.50 16.45
CA GLY A 361 0.85 -9.15 16.08
C GLY A 361 1.97 -8.10 16.10
N HIS A 362 3.24 -8.50 16.05
CA HIS A 362 4.35 -7.59 15.87
C HIS A 362 4.42 -7.10 14.41
N VAL A 363 4.50 -5.79 14.23
CA VAL A 363 4.67 -5.16 12.92
C VAL A 363 6.12 -4.72 12.76
N LEU A 364 6.80 -5.25 11.75
CA LEU A 364 8.15 -4.83 11.38
C LEU A 364 8.15 -4.15 10.01
N VAL A 365 9.01 -3.15 9.86
CA VAL A 365 9.12 -2.32 8.66
C VAL A 365 10.57 -2.05 8.27
N TRP A 366 10.82 -1.89 6.98
CA TRP A 366 12.13 -1.51 6.43
C TRP A 366 12.00 -0.90 5.02
N GLY A 367 13.12 -0.58 4.38
CA GLY A 367 13.18 0.16 3.12
C GLY A 367 13.27 1.66 3.35
N PHE A 368 12.75 2.47 2.43
CA PHE A 368 12.80 3.93 2.45
C PHE A 368 11.43 4.58 2.38
N GLY A 369 11.20 5.59 3.22
CA GLY A 369 9.99 6.40 3.26
C GLY A 369 9.51 6.66 4.69
N CYS A 370 8.23 7.02 4.84
CA CYS A 370 7.63 7.18 6.16
C CYS A 370 7.24 5.81 6.76
N LEU A 371 8.22 5.11 7.34
CA LEU A 371 8.10 3.72 7.79
C LEU A 371 7.18 3.51 9.00
N GLY A 372 6.84 4.56 9.77
CA GLY A 372 6.09 4.43 11.03
C GLY A 372 6.95 4.49 12.29
N LEU A 373 8.25 4.78 12.14
CA LEU A 373 9.25 4.85 13.22
C LEU A 373 9.57 6.28 13.66
N GLY A 374 8.78 7.25 13.22
CA GLY A 374 8.93 8.66 13.54
C GLY A 374 9.69 9.48 12.50
N PRO A 375 9.72 10.82 12.69
CA PRO A 375 10.20 11.77 11.69
C PRO A 375 11.72 11.81 11.52
N ARG A 376 12.47 11.02 12.30
CA ARG A 376 13.94 10.94 12.19
C ARG A 376 14.40 9.68 11.45
N THR A 377 13.48 8.78 11.14
CA THR A 377 13.77 7.45 10.60
C THR A 377 13.05 7.27 9.28
N PHE A 378 13.71 7.62 8.18
CA PHE A 378 13.18 7.47 6.82
C PHE A 378 13.78 6.30 6.05
N HIS A 379 14.81 5.65 6.59
CA HIS A 379 15.48 4.53 5.95
C HIS A 379 15.86 3.50 6.99
N CYS A 380 15.53 2.24 6.72
CA CYS A 380 15.94 1.11 7.52
C CYS A 380 16.39 0.00 6.57
N LEU A 381 17.66 -0.40 6.67
CA LEU A 381 18.23 -1.46 5.84
C LEU A 381 17.69 -2.86 6.18
N LYS A 382 17.20 -3.05 7.41
CA LYS A 382 16.73 -4.33 7.92
C LYS A 382 15.37 -4.20 8.60
N PRO A 383 14.56 -5.28 8.62
CA PRO A 383 13.31 -5.33 9.38
C PRO A 383 13.46 -4.78 10.78
N THR A 384 12.70 -3.73 11.09
CA THR A 384 12.77 -3.00 12.36
C THR A 384 11.38 -2.97 13.00
N LEU A 385 11.30 -3.32 14.28
CA LEU A 385 10.04 -3.35 15.03
C LEU A 385 9.47 -1.94 15.22
N ILE A 386 8.21 -1.74 14.82
CA ILE A 386 7.44 -0.58 15.26
C ILE A 386 7.07 -0.79 16.73
N PRO A 387 7.36 0.17 17.64
CA PRO A 387 7.01 0.05 19.05
C PRO A 387 5.54 -0.34 19.24
N PRO A 388 5.23 -1.50 19.86
CA PRO A 388 3.86 -2.01 19.92
C PRO A 388 2.86 -1.08 20.60
N ALA A 389 3.33 -0.22 21.53
CA ALA A 389 2.51 0.78 22.20
C ALA A 389 1.81 1.76 21.22
N LEU A 390 2.36 1.97 20.02
CA LEU A 390 1.76 2.83 18.99
C LEU A 390 0.48 2.23 18.39
N PHE A 391 0.27 0.92 18.55
CA PHE A 391 -0.93 0.22 18.13
C PHE A 391 -1.94 0.02 19.28
N SER A 392 -1.74 0.64 20.45
CA SER A 392 -2.69 0.49 21.57
C SER A 392 -4.13 0.81 21.14
N PRO A 393 -5.14 -0.04 21.49
CA PRO A 393 -5.05 -1.19 22.41
C PRO A 393 -4.67 -2.54 21.76
N ALA A 394 -4.32 -2.57 20.48
CA ALA A 394 -3.96 -3.78 19.73
C ALA A 394 -2.51 -4.23 19.99
N LEU A 395 -2.23 -4.64 21.23
CA LEU A 395 -0.90 -5.08 21.65
C LEU A 395 -0.61 -6.52 21.22
N PRO A 396 0.67 -6.89 21.02
CA PRO A 396 1.06 -8.26 20.74
C PRO A 396 0.61 -9.23 21.84
N PHE A 397 0.42 -10.50 21.48
CA PHE A 397 -0.10 -11.58 22.34
C PHE A 397 -1.52 -11.37 22.89
N SER A 398 -2.15 -10.21 22.63
CA SER A 398 -3.52 -9.95 23.05
C SER A 398 -4.53 -10.55 22.07
N GLU A 399 -5.77 -10.72 22.54
CA GLU A 399 -6.89 -11.09 21.68
C GLU A 399 -7.12 -10.06 20.56
N ASN A 400 -6.89 -8.78 20.86
CA ASN A 400 -7.02 -7.65 19.94
C ASN A 400 -5.74 -7.33 19.14
N ARG A 401 -4.81 -8.27 18.99
CA ARG A 401 -3.56 -8.02 18.24
C ARG A 401 -3.80 -7.60 16.78
N ILE A 402 -2.77 -7.00 16.17
CA ILE A 402 -2.77 -6.73 14.72
C ILE A 402 -2.81 -8.05 13.94
N THR A 403 -3.73 -8.14 12.97
CA THR A 403 -3.93 -9.33 12.13
C THR A 403 -3.73 -9.07 10.64
N ASP A 404 -3.76 -7.81 10.20
CA ASP A 404 -3.48 -7.47 8.80
C ASP A 404 -2.60 -6.23 8.70
N LEU A 405 -1.68 -6.27 7.74
CA LEU A 405 -0.86 -5.16 7.28
C LEU A 405 -1.04 -4.98 5.77
N VAL A 406 -1.69 -3.91 5.35
CA VAL A 406 -2.04 -3.65 3.95
C VAL A 406 -1.13 -2.55 3.40
N PRO A 407 -0.31 -2.85 2.37
CA PRO A 407 0.52 -1.85 1.72
C PRO A 407 -0.29 -1.02 0.72
N GLY A 408 -0.12 0.29 0.75
CA GLY A 408 -0.24 1.15 -0.43
C GLY A 408 1.12 1.35 -1.09
N LEU A 409 1.28 2.36 -1.95
CA LEU A 409 2.61 2.64 -2.56
C LEU A 409 3.57 3.36 -1.59
N HIS A 410 3.03 4.29 -0.80
CA HIS A 410 3.81 5.13 0.13
C HIS A 410 3.17 5.20 1.52
N HIS A 411 2.36 4.22 1.88
CA HIS A 411 1.69 4.13 3.17
C HIS A 411 1.34 2.68 3.53
N PHE A 412 1.02 2.45 4.79
CA PHE A 412 0.46 1.21 5.29
C PHE A 412 -0.83 1.47 6.05
N ILE A 413 -1.69 0.45 6.09
CA ILE A 413 -2.82 0.38 7.01
C ILE A 413 -2.73 -0.94 7.77
N ALA A 414 -2.77 -0.87 9.10
CA ALA A 414 -2.86 -2.04 9.96
C ALA A 414 -4.30 -2.22 10.46
N ARG A 415 -4.73 -3.48 10.61
CA ARG A 415 -6.03 -3.85 11.16
C ARG A 415 -5.85 -4.81 12.34
N SER A 416 -6.57 -4.57 13.43
CA SER A 416 -6.64 -5.53 14.54
C SER A 416 -7.69 -6.62 14.33
N SER A 417 -7.64 -7.67 15.14
CA SER A 417 -8.64 -8.74 15.12
C SER A 417 -10.07 -8.23 15.39
N CYS A 418 -10.25 -7.18 16.21
CA CYS A 418 -11.55 -6.54 16.44
C CYS A 418 -11.88 -5.40 15.45
N GLY A 419 -11.08 -5.26 14.38
CA GLY A 419 -11.32 -4.35 13.28
C GLY A 419 -11.07 -2.87 13.58
N LEU A 420 -10.21 -2.55 14.56
CA LEU A 420 -9.62 -1.22 14.67
C LEU A 420 -8.58 -1.02 13.57
N LEU A 421 -8.36 0.23 13.16
CA LEU A 421 -7.46 0.58 12.07
C LEU A 421 -6.42 1.61 12.49
N TRP A 422 -5.23 1.47 11.94
CA TRP A 422 -4.15 2.47 12.00
C TRP A 422 -3.61 2.72 10.60
N SER A 423 -3.34 3.99 10.27
CA SER A 423 -2.71 4.36 9.00
C SER A 423 -1.50 5.24 9.23
N TRP A 424 -0.48 5.09 8.38
CA TRP A 424 0.72 5.93 8.38
C TRP A 424 1.42 5.90 7.03
N GLY A 425 2.27 6.88 6.77
CA GLY A 425 3.00 7.03 5.52
C GLY A 425 3.02 8.46 5.00
N ALA A 426 3.53 8.62 3.78
CA ALA A 426 3.59 9.89 3.06
C ALA A 426 2.98 9.76 1.65
N PRO A 427 1.68 9.43 1.53
CA PRO A 427 1.05 9.40 0.23
C PRO A 427 0.99 10.81 -0.38
N ARG A 428 1.10 10.95 -1.71
CA ARG A 428 1.03 12.26 -2.38
C ARG A 428 -0.29 13.02 -2.14
N GLY A 429 -1.40 12.34 -1.88
CA GLY A 429 -2.66 12.97 -1.47
C GLY A 429 -2.74 13.31 0.04
N GLY A 430 -1.64 13.15 0.78
CA GLY A 430 -1.50 13.52 2.19
C GLY A 430 -2.41 12.75 3.14
N LEU A 431 -2.79 13.40 4.24
CA LEU A 431 -3.64 12.84 5.30
C LEU A 431 -4.99 12.33 4.78
N ALA A 432 -5.50 12.88 3.69
CA ALA A 432 -6.74 12.42 3.08
C ALA A 432 -6.65 10.96 2.58
N CYS A 433 -5.51 10.56 2.03
CA CYS A 433 -5.27 9.18 1.60
C CYS A 433 -5.02 8.23 2.77
N LEU A 434 -4.74 8.77 3.95
CA LEU A 434 -4.64 8.04 5.20
C LEU A 434 -5.96 8.01 5.98
N GLY A 435 -6.97 8.78 5.55
CA GLY A 435 -8.24 8.91 6.26
C GLY A 435 -8.11 9.68 7.59
N LEU A 436 -7.06 10.51 7.72
CA LEU A 436 -6.70 11.22 8.96
C LEU A 436 -7.06 12.70 8.92
N GLY A 437 -7.88 13.13 7.96
CA GLY A 437 -8.35 14.50 7.86
C GLY A 437 -7.73 15.27 6.69
N ARG A 438 -7.88 16.59 6.75
CA ARG A 438 -7.53 17.49 5.64
C ARG A 438 -6.04 17.83 5.68
N ASN A 439 -5.48 18.04 4.50
CA ASN A 439 -4.11 18.53 4.35
C ASN A 439 -4.01 20.01 4.78
N SER A 440 -2.88 20.38 5.39
CA SER A 440 -2.45 21.77 5.55
C SER A 440 -1.89 22.28 4.23
N THR A 441 -2.42 23.39 3.72
CA THR A 441 -2.18 23.86 2.33
C THR A 441 -1.49 25.22 2.23
N LYS A 442 -0.69 25.62 3.23
CA LYS A 442 -0.16 27.00 3.27
C LYS A 442 1.24 27.17 2.67
N SER A 443 2.04 26.12 2.47
CA SER A 443 3.39 26.20 1.86
C SER A 443 3.98 24.82 1.53
N THR A 444 5.12 24.79 0.84
CA THR A 444 5.94 23.58 0.61
C THR A 444 6.48 22.99 1.91
N GLU A 445 6.80 23.83 2.91
CA GLU A 445 7.18 23.38 4.26
C GLU A 445 5.99 22.74 5.00
N ASP A 446 4.76 23.22 4.74
CA ASP A 446 3.54 22.60 5.27
C ASP A 446 3.19 21.27 4.60
N ALA A 447 3.76 20.94 3.44
CA ALA A 447 3.57 19.63 2.82
C ALA A 447 4.15 18.50 3.69
N MET A 448 5.22 18.78 4.45
CA MET A 448 5.75 17.86 5.47
C MET A 448 4.79 17.68 6.66
N LYS A 449 3.80 18.56 6.86
CA LYS A 449 2.75 18.36 7.86
C LYS A 449 1.66 17.38 7.39
N ASN A 450 1.68 16.99 6.12
CA ASN A 450 0.70 16.09 5.51
C ASN A 450 1.16 14.64 5.44
N VAL A 451 2.27 14.30 6.11
CA VAL A 451 2.75 12.94 6.29
C VAL A 451 2.46 12.47 7.71
N GLN A 452 2.25 11.17 7.87
CA GLN A 452 2.03 10.56 9.18
C GLN A 452 3.18 9.60 9.46
N THR A 453 4.11 10.01 10.31
CA THR A 453 5.37 9.27 10.56
C THR A 453 5.26 8.16 11.60
N TYR A 454 4.13 8.06 12.29
CA TYR A 454 3.80 7.02 13.27
C TYR A 454 2.42 6.43 12.95
N PRO A 455 2.14 5.15 13.24
CA PRO A 455 0.78 4.60 13.16
C PRO A 455 -0.22 5.50 13.90
N MET A 456 -1.23 5.98 13.18
CA MET A 456 -2.29 6.83 13.75
C MET A 456 -3.63 6.10 13.68
N PRO A 457 -4.40 6.03 14.78
CA PRO A 457 -5.72 5.44 14.76
C PRO A 457 -6.63 6.10 13.73
N LEU A 458 -7.28 5.29 12.89
CA LEU A 458 -8.25 5.71 11.89
C LEU A 458 -9.65 5.37 12.42
N SER A 459 -10.46 6.41 12.65
CA SER A 459 -11.80 6.25 13.22
C SER A 459 -12.83 5.82 12.17
N LEU A 460 -13.54 4.73 12.47
CA LEU A 460 -14.69 4.25 11.71
C LEU A 460 -15.90 4.06 12.63
N PRO A 461 -17.13 4.30 12.16
CA PRO A 461 -18.34 4.06 12.94
C PRO A 461 -18.73 2.56 13.00
N ALA A 462 -17.82 1.65 12.64
CA ALA A 462 -18.05 0.20 12.63
C ALA A 462 -16.73 -0.58 12.55
N GLU A 463 -16.81 -1.89 12.82
CA GLU A 463 -15.68 -2.83 12.80
C GLU A 463 -15.19 -3.09 11.36
N ALA A 464 -13.88 -2.94 11.14
CA ALA A 464 -13.23 -3.29 9.88
C ALA A 464 -13.09 -4.80 9.69
N LEU A 465 -13.68 -5.32 8.60
CA LEU A 465 -13.53 -6.72 8.17
C LEU A 465 -12.37 -6.91 7.18
N ARG A 466 -12.20 -5.97 6.23
CA ARG A 466 -11.13 -5.98 5.22
C ARG A 466 -10.76 -4.57 4.79
N VAL A 467 -9.51 -4.40 4.37
CA VAL A 467 -8.94 -3.13 3.87
C VAL A 467 -8.28 -3.37 2.51
N ALA A 468 -8.39 -2.42 1.59
CA ALA A 468 -7.65 -2.38 0.33
C ALA A 468 -7.16 -0.96 0.03
N CYS A 469 -5.92 -0.80 -0.44
CA CYS A 469 -5.28 0.50 -0.67
C CYS A 469 -4.86 0.69 -2.13
N ALA A 470 -5.15 1.86 -2.70
CA ALA A 470 -4.58 2.30 -3.98
C ALA A 470 -3.31 3.15 -3.78
N PRO A 471 -2.39 3.15 -4.76
CA PRO A 471 -1.29 4.12 -4.83
C PRO A 471 -1.75 5.58 -4.98
N PRO A 472 -1.02 6.56 -4.39
CA PRO A 472 -1.40 7.96 -4.35
C PRO A 472 -0.93 8.82 -5.56
N ASP A 473 -0.40 8.24 -6.63
CA ASP A 473 0.41 8.99 -7.61
C ASP A 473 -0.39 9.80 -8.64
N VAL A 474 0.02 11.06 -8.83
CA VAL A 474 -0.58 12.14 -9.65
C VAL A 474 -2.10 12.06 -9.68
N ILE A 475 -2.73 12.56 -8.61
CA ILE A 475 -4.18 12.77 -8.50
C ILE A 475 -4.92 11.44 -8.42
N ARG A 476 -4.54 10.48 -7.57
CA ARG A 476 -5.20 9.15 -7.54
C ARG A 476 -5.05 8.53 -6.17
N ALA A 477 -6.11 8.13 -5.47
CA ALA A 477 -6.05 7.30 -4.25
C ALA A 477 -7.46 6.92 -3.81
N ALA A 478 -7.65 5.67 -3.41
CA ALA A 478 -8.86 5.20 -2.76
C ALA A 478 -8.46 4.08 -1.78
N CYS A 479 -8.79 4.25 -0.51
CA CYS A 479 -8.76 3.17 0.46
C CYS A 479 -10.19 2.76 0.78
N TYR A 480 -10.45 1.45 0.77
CA TYR A 480 -11.76 0.91 1.11
C TYR A 480 -11.73 0.07 2.36
N THR A 481 -12.80 0.17 3.14
CA THR A 481 -13.03 -0.75 4.25
C THR A 481 -14.41 -1.38 4.15
N LYS A 482 -14.46 -2.71 4.25
CA LYS A 482 -15.70 -3.48 4.37
C LYS A 482 -16.02 -3.63 5.85
N LEU A 483 -17.19 -3.16 6.31
CA LEU A 483 -17.53 -3.12 7.74
C LEU A 483 -18.69 -4.02 8.13
N LYS A 484 -18.69 -4.47 9.38
CA LYS A 484 -19.86 -5.05 10.06
C LYS A 484 -20.37 -4.03 11.08
N THR A 485 -21.59 -3.55 10.90
CA THR A 485 -22.25 -2.72 11.93
C THR A 485 -22.82 -3.64 13.01
N THR A 486 -22.21 -3.67 14.19
CA THR A 486 -22.76 -4.27 15.40
C THR A 486 -23.36 -3.17 16.29
N TYR A 487 -24.51 -3.44 16.91
CA TYR A 487 -25.14 -2.52 17.86
C TYR A 487 -24.36 -2.45 19.18
N PRO A 488 -24.32 -1.30 19.87
CA PRO A 488 -23.52 -1.12 21.06
C PRO A 488 -24.18 -1.78 22.26
N GLY A 489 -23.94 -3.07 22.45
CA GLY A 489 -24.14 -3.77 23.73
C GLY A 489 -22.84 -4.08 24.47
N VAL A 490 -21.68 -3.89 23.83
CA VAL A 490 -20.39 -4.42 24.32
C VAL A 490 -19.27 -3.36 24.38
N LEU A 491 -19.45 -2.18 23.77
CA LEU A 491 -18.45 -1.10 23.80
C LEU A 491 -18.31 -0.41 25.18
N SER A 492 -19.21 -0.67 26.14
CA SER A 492 -19.13 -0.10 27.50
C SER A 492 -18.20 -0.85 28.45
N ALA A 493 -17.87 -2.12 28.16
CA ALA A 493 -17.00 -2.93 29.03
C ALA A 493 -15.51 -2.60 28.84
N GLY A 494 -15.07 -2.24 27.61
CA GLY A 494 -13.68 -1.89 27.33
C GLY A 494 -13.24 -0.50 27.80
N LEU A 495 -14.20 0.41 28.04
CA LEU A 495 -13.93 1.77 28.52
C LEU A 495 -13.94 1.90 30.05
N LYS A 496 -14.57 0.96 30.77
CA LYS A 496 -14.56 0.94 32.25
C LYS A 496 -13.21 0.50 32.82
N GLY A 497 -12.49 -0.39 32.14
CA GLY A 497 -11.11 -0.77 32.52
C GLY A 497 -10.06 0.34 32.28
N PHE A 498 -10.45 1.46 31.65
CA PHE A 498 -9.55 2.57 31.31
C PHE A 498 -9.26 3.50 32.51
N LEU A 499 -9.98 3.36 33.63
CA LEU A 499 -9.85 4.21 34.82
C LEU A 499 -9.22 3.52 36.03
N GLU A 500 -9.03 2.20 36.02
CA GLU A 500 -8.50 1.46 37.19
C GLU A 500 -7.02 1.04 37.09
N VAL A 501 -6.33 1.32 35.98
CA VAL A 501 -4.90 0.92 35.79
C VAL A 501 -3.93 2.09 36.00
N SER A 502 -4.36 3.21 36.59
CA SER A 502 -3.47 4.35 36.91
C SER A 502 -2.92 4.37 38.34
N GLU A 503 -3.23 3.38 39.18
CA GLU A 503 -2.78 3.35 40.58
C GLU A 503 -2.24 1.97 40.98
N ALA A 504 -1.03 1.63 40.54
CA ALA A 504 -0.16 0.69 41.26
C ALA A 504 1.18 0.54 40.52
N TYR A 505 2.12 1.48 40.70
CA TYR A 505 3.57 1.21 40.65
C TYR A 505 4.29 2.39 41.32
N THR A 506 4.49 2.29 42.64
CA THR A 506 5.39 3.17 43.40
C THR A 506 6.52 2.30 43.94
N ILE A 507 7.74 2.52 43.46
CA ILE A 507 8.96 1.85 43.96
C ILE A 507 9.69 2.85 44.89
N PRO A 508 10.14 2.46 46.10
CA PRO A 508 10.74 3.38 47.06
C PRO A 508 12.21 3.71 46.71
N ILE A 509 12.60 4.98 46.88
CA ILE A 509 13.97 5.47 46.73
C ILE A 509 14.57 5.71 48.12
N GLY A 510 15.70 5.06 48.42
CA GLY A 510 16.53 5.29 49.62
C GLY A 510 17.55 6.43 49.44
N PRO A 511 18.20 6.92 50.52
CA PRO A 511 18.67 8.30 50.59
C PRO A 511 20.06 8.55 49.95
N GLU A 512 20.19 9.79 49.48
CA GLU A 512 21.35 10.43 48.85
C GLU A 512 22.59 10.51 49.75
N LEU A 513 23.78 10.47 49.12
CA LEU A 513 25.03 10.98 49.67
C LEU A 513 25.62 12.05 48.74
N GLN A 514 26.04 13.14 49.37
CA GLN A 514 26.33 14.47 48.83
C GLN A 514 27.77 14.68 48.30
N ARG A 515 27.87 15.58 47.30
CA ARG A 515 28.95 16.58 46.98
C ARG A 515 30.27 16.11 46.30
N PRO A 516 31.09 17.03 45.73
CA PRO A 516 30.83 18.40 45.24
C PRO A 516 31.36 18.71 43.81
N TYR A 517 30.97 19.90 43.34
CA TYR A 517 31.41 20.63 42.14
C TYR A 517 32.92 20.85 42.01
N ASP A 518 33.42 20.87 40.77
CA ASP A 518 34.53 21.77 40.42
C ASP A 518 34.44 22.29 38.97
N ASN A 519 34.66 23.60 38.85
CA ASN A 519 34.67 24.39 37.62
C ASN A 519 36.05 24.29 36.96
N ASN A 520 36.11 24.09 35.64
CA ASN A 520 37.13 24.78 34.83
C ASN A 520 36.74 24.89 33.36
N ARG A 521 36.58 26.16 32.92
CA ARG A 521 36.51 26.58 31.52
C ARG A 521 37.92 26.67 30.96
N GLN A 522 38.17 26.04 29.81
CA GLN A 522 39.17 26.54 28.86
C GLN A 522 38.62 26.48 27.43
N THR A 523 38.55 27.66 26.83
CA THR A 523 38.27 27.96 25.44
C THR A 523 39.49 27.68 24.56
N VAL A 524 39.33 26.89 23.50
CA VAL A 524 40.24 26.88 22.35
C VAL A 524 39.41 27.12 21.08
N ARG A 525 39.70 28.25 20.44
CA ARG A 525 39.24 28.59 19.08
C ARG A 525 40.16 27.91 18.08
N THR A 526 39.59 27.16 17.13
CA THR A 526 40.22 26.87 15.84
C THR A 526 39.24 27.11 14.71
N GLN A 527 39.82 27.62 13.63
CA GLN A 527 39.20 28.37 12.53
C GLN A 527 38.31 27.55 11.59
N HIS A 528 37.40 28.32 10.99
CA HIS A 528 36.49 28.03 9.88
C HIS A 528 36.94 26.99 8.84
N ASN A 529 36.22 25.87 8.82
CA ASN A 529 36.01 25.09 7.61
C ASN A 529 34.74 25.57 6.90
N ARG A 530 34.87 25.81 5.60
CA ARG A 530 33.81 26.21 4.67
C ARG A 530 32.70 25.15 4.69
N SER A 531 31.54 25.51 5.20
CA SER A 531 30.29 24.76 5.02
C SER A 531 29.77 24.99 3.61
N ILE A 532 29.83 23.96 2.77
CA ILE A 532 28.98 23.86 1.58
C ILE A 532 27.59 23.49 2.08
N SER A 533 26.69 24.46 2.11
CA SER A 533 25.26 24.29 2.33
C SER A 533 24.64 23.64 1.10
N LEU A 534 24.50 22.31 1.11
CA LEU A 534 23.63 21.60 0.19
C LEU A 534 22.17 21.80 0.63
N PHE A 535 21.54 22.83 0.07
CA PHE A 535 20.09 22.95 0.02
C PHE A 535 19.54 21.81 -0.85
N CYS A 536 18.98 20.77 -0.22
CA CYS A 536 18.15 19.80 -0.92
C CYS A 536 16.73 20.37 -1.11
N SER A 537 16.47 20.90 -2.31
CA SER A 537 15.12 21.18 -2.82
C SER A 537 14.44 19.87 -3.22
N PRO A 538 13.17 19.60 -2.83
CA PRO A 538 12.48 18.33 -3.10
C PRO A 538 11.73 18.32 -4.45
N TYR A 539 12.18 19.09 -5.46
CA TYR A 539 11.63 19.04 -6.82
C TYR A 539 12.72 19.11 -7.88
N GLY A 540 12.98 17.97 -8.52
CA GLY A 540 13.93 17.85 -9.63
C GLY A 540 13.69 16.62 -10.51
N CYS A 541 12.44 16.17 -10.66
CA CYS A 541 12.09 15.14 -11.64
C CYS A 541 11.32 15.76 -12.82
N LYS A 542 11.97 16.71 -13.50
CA LYS A 542 11.74 17.08 -14.90
C LYS A 542 13.12 17.48 -15.43
N THR A 543 13.57 16.82 -16.50
CA THR A 543 14.88 16.95 -17.20
C THR A 543 16.09 16.11 -16.75
N ALA A 544 15.88 14.86 -16.30
CA ALA A 544 16.93 13.82 -16.31
C ALA A 544 16.69 12.71 -17.36
N PHE A 545 15.76 12.92 -18.31
CA PHE A 545 15.42 11.92 -19.35
C PHE A 545 16.16 12.13 -20.69
N ASN A 546 17.07 13.12 -20.81
CA ASN A 546 17.77 13.40 -22.08
C ASN A 546 19.30 13.52 -21.98
N ARG A 547 19.94 13.08 -20.89
CA ARG A 547 21.43 13.04 -20.80
C ARG A 547 22.04 11.67 -20.48
N ALA A 548 21.27 10.67 -20.07
CA ALA A 548 21.78 9.30 -19.90
C ALA A 548 21.85 8.51 -21.23
N SER A 549 21.10 8.90 -22.27
CA SER A 549 21.12 8.23 -23.58
C SER A 549 22.29 8.67 -24.50
N LYS A 550 23.13 9.63 -24.09
CA LYS A 550 24.31 10.10 -24.86
C LYS A 550 25.67 9.65 -24.31
N ILE A 551 25.73 8.98 -23.16
CA ILE A 551 27.01 8.50 -22.59
C ILE A 551 27.16 6.97 -22.74
N LEU A 552 26.08 6.22 -23.03
CA LEU A 552 26.17 4.79 -23.32
C LEU A 552 26.54 4.44 -24.77
N HIS A 553 26.53 5.41 -25.70
CA HIS A 553 26.92 5.18 -27.11
C HIS A 553 28.43 5.34 -27.39
N ALA A 554 29.26 5.63 -26.38
CA ALA A 554 30.69 5.89 -26.54
C ALA A 554 31.63 4.75 -26.05
N ARG A 555 31.12 3.56 -25.71
CA ARG A 555 31.96 2.43 -25.23
C ARG A 555 31.73 1.07 -25.91
N LYS A 556 31.18 1.05 -27.13
CA LYS A 556 31.17 -0.15 -27.99
C LYS A 556 31.46 0.21 -29.46
N SER A 557 32.71 0.55 -29.77
CA SER A 557 33.29 0.35 -31.11
C SER A 557 34.82 0.55 -31.10
N ARG A 558 35.54 -0.40 -30.49
CA ARG A 558 36.97 -0.60 -30.82
C ARG A 558 37.27 -2.09 -30.87
N ARG A 559 37.09 -2.67 -32.04
CA ARG A 559 38.02 -3.65 -32.65
C ARG A 559 37.62 -3.92 -34.10
N GLN A 560 38.61 -3.73 -34.97
CA GLN A 560 38.74 -4.20 -36.36
C GLN A 560 37.78 -3.63 -37.42
N LEU A 561 38.28 -2.67 -38.19
CA LEU A 561 38.65 -2.86 -39.60
C LEU A 561 39.43 -1.63 -40.06
N GLY A 562 40.64 -1.88 -40.57
CA GLY A 562 41.46 -0.85 -41.16
C GLY A 562 40.94 -0.47 -42.53
N LEU A 563 40.98 0.82 -42.86
CA LEU A 563 41.43 1.27 -44.16
C LEU A 563 41.90 2.72 -44.04
N VAL A 564 43.10 2.94 -44.56
CA VAL A 564 43.78 4.21 -44.78
C VAL A 564 43.04 4.97 -45.88
N VAL A 565 42.85 6.30 -45.76
CA VAL A 565 43.18 7.35 -46.75
C VAL A 565 42.84 8.76 -46.20
N SER A 566 43.91 9.49 -45.87
CA SER A 566 44.25 10.91 -46.12
C SER A 566 43.21 11.95 -46.59
N LEU A 567 43.12 13.03 -45.79
CA LEU A 567 43.12 14.48 -46.13
C LEU A 567 42.22 15.02 -47.27
N ARG A 568 41.19 15.80 -46.93
CA ARG A 568 41.23 17.28 -46.86
C ARG A 568 39.97 17.82 -46.18
#